data_AF-A0AAD7YZM1-F1
#
_entry.id   AF-A0AAD7YZM1-F1
#
_cell.length_a   1.000
_cell.length_b   1.000
_cell.length_c   1.000
_cell.angle_alpha   90.00
_cell.angle_beta   90.00
_cell.angle_gamma   90.00
#
_symmetry.space_group_name_H-M   'P 1'
#
loop_
_entity.id
_entity.type
_entity.pdbx_description
1 polymer ?
#
loop_
_entity_poly.entity_id
_entity_poly.type
_entity_poly.pdbx_seq_one_letter_code
_entity_poly.pdbx_strand_id
1 'polypeptide(L)'
;MRAVVRRLSVKNTASGPDGVPGRVWVLAMEALGSRLRGLFSACMERGQFRLRWKNGKLVLIAKPGRPVDSPSAYRPIVLLDEVGKLFERVITDRLVGHLARVGPDLANGQFGFRRGRSTVDAITRVRALTTGDAVIRGRVVLAVSLDSANAFNSLPWSCNGAALRYHDMPAYLRRVIEAYLSDRFIIYPGHQGEWRRREMSCGVPQGSVLGPSLWNIGYDYVRRGDLPDGVSVVCYADDTLVLARGESYQAAAETATRGVATVVDRIQQLVLKALHKSEAMCFHGPRTAPPPGFQITVGGVHIGVGSTMKYLGLVLDSRWTFEEHFRRLAPKQDRFGAALKRLLPNLGGPGAPCRRLYAGIIRSMVLYGAPVWAPSLGKRPAAKLNACQRVMAIRMVRGYRTISREAASLLAGLPPRSGGNSPCMHARFARGDATPGRNSAATTNRSMADRVWAGSQGGMATATVATQCWARRH
;
A
#
# COMPACT_ATOMS: atom_id res chain seq x y z
N MET A 1 16.16 -15.55 -12.39
CA MET A 1 16.74 -16.12 -11.15
C MET A 1 17.69 -15.17 -10.42
N ARG A 2 18.76 -14.62 -11.04
CA ARG A 2 19.69 -13.68 -10.35
C ARG A 2 19.02 -12.49 -9.65
N ALA A 3 18.01 -11.87 -10.27
CA ALA A 3 17.23 -10.79 -9.65
C ALA A 3 16.42 -11.23 -8.40
N VAL A 4 16.08 -12.52 -8.32
CA VAL A 4 15.31 -13.09 -7.23
C VAL A 4 16.20 -13.36 -6.01
N VAL A 5 17.41 -13.87 -6.23
CA VAL A 5 18.43 -14.11 -5.20
C VAL A 5 18.79 -12.82 -4.46
N ARG A 6 18.96 -11.72 -5.19
CA ARG A 6 19.23 -10.38 -4.61
C ARG A 6 18.12 -9.84 -3.71
N ARG A 7 16.88 -10.34 -3.83
CA ARG A 7 15.77 -9.94 -2.93
C ARG A 7 15.68 -10.81 -1.69
N LEU A 8 16.05 -12.09 -1.80
CA LEU A 8 16.10 -13.03 -0.67
C LEU A 8 17.26 -12.71 0.30
N SER A 9 18.36 -12.14 -0.20
CA SER A 9 19.51 -11.77 0.63
C SER A 9 19.24 -10.63 1.61
N VAL A 10 18.15 -9.89 1.44
CA VAL A 10 17.84 -8.66 2.19
C VAL A 10 16.84 -8.91 3.33
N LYS A 11 16.16 -10.07 3.36
CA LYS A 11 15.06 -10.32 4.30
C LYS A 11 15.28 -11.59 5.12
N ASN A 12 15.30 -11.46 6.45
CA ASN A 12 15.28 -12.59 7.37
C ASN A 12 13.81 -12.98 7.67
N THR A 13 13.21 -13.79 6.80
CA THR A 13 11.80 -14.22 6.90
C THR A 13 11.67 -15.60 7.53
N ALA A 14 10.55 -15.83 8.22
CA ALA A 14 10.18 -17.15 8.72
C ALA A 14 10.10 -18.16 7.56
N SER A 15 10.58 -19.38 7.80
CA SER A 15 10.57 -20.48 6.84
C SER A 15 9.17 -21.08 6.67
N GLY A 16 8.98 -21.78 5.55
CA GLY A 16 7.80 -22.59 5.31
C GLY A 16 7.83 -23.90 6.12
N PRO A 17 6.93 -24.83 5.82
CA PRO A 17 6.94 -26.18 6.38
C PRO A 17 8.28 -26.93 6.26
N ASP A 18 9.08 -26.66 5.22
CA ASP A 18 10.41 -27.26 5.04
C ASP A 18 11.46 -26.85 6.07
N GLY A 19 11.19 -25.80 6.86
CA GLY A 19 12.13 -25.27 7.85
C GLY A 19 13.32 -24.52 7.24
N VAL A 20 13.44 -24.40 5.92
CA VAL A 20 14.62 -23.83 5.25
C VAL A 20 14.45 -22.32 5.02
N PRO A 21 15.25 -21.45 5.66
CA PRO A 21 15.15 -20.01 5.49
C PRO A 21 15.63 -19.55 4.11
N GLY A 22 15.10 -18.41 3.64
CA GLY A 22 15.48 -17.84 2.33
C GLY A 22 16.98 -17.51 2.20
N ARG A 23 17.67 -17.21 3.32
CA ARG A 23 19.11 -16.96 3.33
C ARG A 23 19.93 -18.19 2.96
N VAL A 24 19.50 -19.39 3.37
CA VAL A 24 20.16 -20.64 2.98
C VAL A 24 20.08 -20.81 1.46
N TRP A 25 18.92 -20.54 0.89
CA TRP A 25 18.75 -20.57 -0.57
C TRP A 25 19.64 -19.55 -1.27
N VAL A 26 19.86 -18.35 -0.72
CA VAL A 26 20.78 -17.37 -1.33
C VAL A 26 22.19 -17.94 -1.48
N LEU A 27 22.71 -18.58 -0.44
CA LEU A 27 24.04 -19.20 -0.45
C LEU A 27 24.07 -20.40 -1.41
N ALA A 28 23.03 -21.23 -1.38
CA ALA A 28 22.95 -22.43 -2.21
C ALA A 28 22.77 -22.13 -3.71
N MET A 29 22.42 -20.90 -4.12
CA MET A 29 22.21 -20.56 -5.54
C MET A 29 23.47 -20.65 -6.38
N GLU A 30 24.64 -20.47 -5.78
CA GLU A 30 25.92 -20.60 -6.47
C GLU A 30 26.11 -22.03 -6.97
N ALA A 31 25.76 -23.03 -6.15
CA ALA A 31 25.88 -24.45 -6.49
C ALA A 31 24.63 -25.03 -7.20
N LEU A 32 23.42 -24.64 -6.77
CA LEU A 32 22.15 -25.28 -7.19
C LEU A 32 21.35 -24.47 -8.21
N GLY A 33 21.79 -23.27 -8.59
CA GLY A 33 21.03 -22.36 -9.44
C GLY A 33 20.68 -22.95 -10.81
N SER A 34 21.61 -23.67 -11.44
CA SER A 34 21.39 -24.33 -12.74
C SER A 34 20.37 -25.47 -12.64
N ARG A 35 20.46 -26.29 -11.58
CA ARG A 35 19.53 -27.39 -11.30
C ARG A 35 18.12 -26.88 -11.03
N LEU A 36 17.98 -25.83 -10.23
CA LEU A 36 16.68 -25.20 -9.96
C LEU A 36 16.07 -24.58 -11.21
N ARG A 37 16.88 -23.98 -12.08
CA ARG A 37 16.40 -23.50 -13.39
C ARG A 37 15.84 -24.63 -14.23
N GLY A 38 16.56 -25.75 -14.32
CA GLY A 38 16.11 -26.95 -15.04
C GLY A 38 14.80 -27.49 -14.47
N LEU A 39 14.72 -27.60 -13.13
CA LEU A 39 13.50 -28.00 -12.43
C LEU A 39 12.32 -27.09 -12.74
N PHE A 40 12.49 -25.77 -12.66
CA PHE A 40 11.42 -24.81 -12.95
C PHE A 40 11.00 -24.86 -14.42
N SER A 41 11.94 -25.05 -15.35
CA SER A 41 11.63 -25.15 -16.78
C SER A 41 10.80 -26.40 -17.05
N ALA A 42 11.22 -27.56 -16.53
CA ALA A 42 10.48 -28.81 -16.63
C ALA A 42 9.08 -28.71 -15.99
N CYS A 43 8.95 -28.05 -14.83
CA CYS A 43 7.65 -27.79 -14.22
C CYS A 43 6.75 -26.93 -15.13
N MET A 44 7.28 -25.90 -15.79
CA MET A 44 6.50 -25.05 -16.71
C MET A 44 6.07 -25.80 -17.98
N GLU A 45 6.98 -26.57 -18.58
CA GLU A 45 6.71 -27.36 -19.79
C GLU A 45 5.60 -28.39 -19.54
N ARG A 46 5.72 -29.11 -18.42
CA ARG A 46 4.75 -30.13 -18.01
C ARG A 46 3.47 -29.53 -17.40
N GLY A 47 3.43 -28.23 -17.13
CA GLY A 47 2.29 -27.57 -16.47
C GLY A 47 2.08 -28.03 -15.02
N GLN A 48 3.15 -28.33 -14.28
CA GLN A 48 3.10 -28.92 -12.94
C GLN A 48 3.56 -27.92 -11.87
N PHE A 49 2.88 -27.96 -10.73
CA PHE A 49 3.34 -27.34 -9.48
C PHE A 49 3.55 -28.44 -8.43
N ARG A 50 4.75 -28.54 -7.86
CA ARG A 50 5.12 -29.68 -7.00
C ARG A 50 4.30 -29.70 -5.72
N LEU A 51 3.74 -30.87 -5.37
CA LEU A 51 2.89 -31.07 -4.20
C LEU A 51 3.53 -30.60 -2.88
N ARG A 52 4.85 -30.81 -2.71
CA ARG A 52 5.57 -30.34 -1.51
C ARG A 52 5.38 -28.84 -1.26
N TRP A 53 5.42 -28.03 -2.31
CA TRP A 53 5.26 -26.58 -2.24
C TRP A 53 3.79 -26.11 -2.13
N LYS A 54 2.83 -27.03 -2.22
CA LYS A 54 1.40 -26.75 -2.06
C LYS A 54 0.95 -26.76 -0.60
N ASN A 55 1.77 -27.30 0.30
CA ASN A 55 1.53 -27.28 1.74
C ASN A 55 1.98 -25.95 2.34
N GLY A 56 1.13 -25.33 3.15
CA GLY A 56 1.44 -24.08 3.84
C GLY A 56 1.19 -24.15 5.34
N LYS A 57 2.03 -23.48 6.14
CA LYS A 57 1.84 -23.39 7.59
C LYS A 57 1.02 -22.16 7.95
N LEU A 58 -0.16 -22.36 8.54
CA LEU A 58 -1.03 -21.28 8.98
C LEU A 58 -0.49 -20.64 10.27
N VAL A 59 -0.40 -19.32 10.28
CA VAL A 59 -0.04 -18.49 11.42
C VAL A 59 -1.08 -17.37 11.55
N LEU A 60 -1.61 -17.17 12.75
CA LEU A 60 -2.60 -16.13 13.02
C LEU A 60 -1.92 -14.90 13.61
N ILE A 61 -2.12 -13.74 12.97
CA ILE A 61 -1.65 -12.45 13.48
C ILE A 61 -2.83 -11.67 14.05
N ALA A 62 -2.77 -11.33 15.34
CA ALA A 62 -3.79 -10.54 16.01
C ALA A 62 -3.90 -9.12 15.44
N LYS A 63 -5.12 -8.67 15.19
CA LYS A 63 -5.46 -7.29 14.87
C LYS A 63 -5.56 -6.51 16.19
N PRO A 64 -4.90 -5.35 16.31
CA PRO A 64 -4.96 -4.54 17.54
C PRO A 64 -6.39 -4.14 17.90
N GLY A 65 -6.74 -4.23 19.19
CA GLY A 65 -8.00 -3.70 19.75
C GLY A 65 -9.26 -4.47 19.35
N ARG A 66 -9.14 -5.76 18.99
CA ARG A 66 -10.27 -6.65 18.72
C ARG A 66 -10.36 -7.73 19.82
N PRO A 67 -11.58 -8.22 20.15
CA PRO A 67 -11.74 -9.31 21.11
C PRO A 67 -10.95 -10.54 20.69
N VAL A 68 -10.16 -11.10 21.61
CA VAL A 68 -9.24 -12.22 21.34
C VAL A 68 -10.02 -13.46 20.89
N ASP A 69 -11.23 -13.67 21.39
CA ASP A 69 -12.03 -14.87 21.05
C ASP A 69 -12.76 -14.76 19.70
N SER A 70 -12.67 -13.61 19.01
CA SER A 70 -13.31 -13.43 17.71
C SER A 70 -12.40 -13.90 16.57
N PRO A 71 -12.85 -14.80 15.67
CA PRO A 71 -12.09 -15.16 14.48
C PRO A 71 -11.73 -13.95 13.59
N SER A 72 -12.60 -12.93 13.58
CA SER A 72 -12.39 -11.68 12.85
C SER A 72 -11.22 -10.84 13.37
N ALA A 73 -10.76 -11.11 14.60
CA ALA A 73 -9.63 -10.46 15.24
C ALA A 73 -8.28 -10.92 14.67
N TYR A 74 -8.22 -12.01 13.90
CA TYR A 74 -6.95 -12.51 13.37
C TYR A 74 -6.84 -12.28 11.85
N ARG A 75 -5.60 -12.16 11.39
CA ARG A 75 -5.22 -12.27 9.97
C ARG A 75 -4.53 -13.61 9.77
N PRO A 76 -5.11 -14.52 8.97
CA PRO A 76 -4.45 -15.77 8.64
C PRO A 76 -3.32 -15.51 7.65
N ILE A 77 -2.08 -15.82 8.01
CA ILE A 77 -0.91 -15.81 7.14
C ILE A 77 -0.48 -17.24 6.88
N VAL A 78 -0.17 -17.56 5.63
CA VAL A 78 0.31 -18.88 5.23
C VAL A 78 1.79 -18.78 4.89
N LEU A 79 2.63 -19.42 5.70
CA LEU A 79 4.05 -19.56 5.41
C LEU A 79 4.23 -20.67 4.37
N LEU A 80 4.90 -20.33 3.28
CA LEU A 80 5.18 -21.22 2.15
C LEU A 80 6.68 -21.41 2.00
N ASP A 81 7.08 -22.58 1.49
CA ASP A 81 8.46 -22.93 1.19
C ASP A 81 9.10 -21.91 0.24
N GLU A 82 10.37 -21.59 0.49
CA GLU A 82 11.08 -20.57 -0.28
C GLU A 82 11.28 -20.97 -1.74
N VAL A 83 11.51 -22.25 -2.03
CA VAL A 83 11.61 -22.75 -3.41
C VAL A 83 10.29 -22.63 -4.16
N GLY A 84 9.17 -22.92 -3.50
CA GLY A 84 7.84 -22.70 -4.05
C GLY A 84 7.63 -21.23 -4.41
N LYS A 85 7.97 -20.31 -3.49
CA LYS A 85 7.91 -18.86 -3.73
C LYS A 85 8.86 -18.39 -4.84
N LEU A 86 10.03 -19.03 -5.01
CA LEU A 86 10.91 -18.77 -6.15
C LEU A 86 10.22 -19.10 -7.47
N PHE A 87 9.52 -20.24 -7.54
CA PHE A 87 8.80 -20.65 -8.73
C PHE A 87 7.57 -19.76 -9.00
N GLU A 88 6.82 -19.41 -7.95
CA GLU A 88 5.72 -18.44 -8.03
C GLU A 88 6.15 -17.11 -8.64
N ARG A 89 7.36 -16.62 -8.32
CA ARG A 89 7.92 -15.39 -8.94
C ARG A 89 8.12 -15.55 -10.44
N VAL A 90 8.62 -16.69 -10.90
CA VAL A 90 8.80 -16.98 -12.33
C VAL A 90 7.44 -16.98 -13.05
N ILE A 91 6.43 -17.61 -12.45
CA ILE A 91 5.06 -17.63 -12.98
C ILE A 91 4.49 -16.20 -13.02
N THR A 92 4.66 -15.44 -11.93
CA THR A 92 4.19 -14.05 -11.80
C THR A 92 4.81 -13.15 -12.86
N ASP A 93 6.14 -13.23 -13.06
CA ASP A 93 6.85 -12.41 -14.04
C ASP A 93 6.35 -12.71 -15.47
N ARG A 94 6.06 -13.97 -15.79
CA ARG A 94 5.50 -14.37 -17.10
C ARG A 94 4.04 -13.92 -17.27
N LEU A 95 3.22 -14.10 -16.24
CA LEU A 95 1.81 -13.69 -16.23
C LEU A 95 1.67 -12.18 -16.39
N VAL A 96 2.39 -11.39 -15.59
CA VAL A 96 2.39 -9.92 -15.71
C VAL A 96 3.00 -9.49 -17.04
N GLY A 97 4.03 -10.19 -17.51
CA GLY A 97 4.63 -9.95 -18.81
C GLY A 97 3.71 -10.24 -19.99
N HIS A 98 2.72 -11.13 -19.86
CA HIS A 98 1.70 -11.39 -20.87
C HIS A 98 0.62 -10.32 -20.87
N LEU A 99 0.08 -9.99 -19.69
CA LEU A 99 -0.92 -8.92 -19.54
C LEU A 99 -0.45 -7.59 -20.12
N ALA A 100 0.84 -7.27 -19.96
CA ALA A 100 1.40 -6.01 -20.44
C ALA A 100 1.73 -5.96 -21.93
N ARG A 101 1.75 -7.09 -22.65
CA ARG A 101 2.29 -7.15 -24.03
C ARG A 101 1.38 -7.83 -25.05
N VAL A 102 0.52 -8.74 -24.63
CA VAL A 102 -0.19 -9.65 -25.54
C VAL A 102 -1.67 -9.70 -25.22
N GLY A 103 -2.04 -10.17 -24.03
CA GLY A 103 -3.45 -10.32 -23.65
C GLY A 103 -4.08 -9.00 -23.20
N PRO A 104 -5.41 -8.95 -23.05
CA PRO A 104 -6.09 -7.86 -22.38
C PRO A 104 -5.47 -7.58 -21.01
N ASP A 105 -4.99 -6.36 -20.77
CA ASP A 105 -4.45 -5.96 -19.47
C ASP A 105 -5.58 -5.74 -18.45
N LEU A 106 -5.21 -5.65 -17.17
CA LEU A 106 -6.10 -5.28 -16.08
C LEU A 106 -6.63 -3.86 -16.25
N ALA A 107 -7.89 -3.66 -15.86
CA ALA A 107 -8.57 -2.38 -15.94
C ALA A 107 -7.75 -1.22 -15.32
N ASN A 108 -7.80 -0.06 -15.97
CA ASN A 108 -6.99 1.10 -15.60
C ASN A 108 -7.27 1.68 -14.22
N GLY A 109 -8.36 1.33 -13.56
CA GLY A 109 -8.62 1.76 -12.17
C GLY A 109 -8.30 0.71 -11.11
N GLN A 110 -7.64 -0.40 -11.45
CA GLN A 110 -6.99 -1.29 -10.47
C GLN A 110 -5.58 -0.76 -10.17
N PHE A 111 -5.29 -0.45 -8.91
CA PHE A 111 -4.00 0.07 -8.47
C PHE A 111 -3.25 -0.90 -7.54
N GLY A 112 -3.97 -1.76 -6.83
CA GLY A 112 -3.39 -2.71 -5.88
C GLY A 112 -2.51 -3.74 -6.59
N PHE A 113 -1.37 -4.07 -5.98
CA PHE A 113 -0.39 -5.07 -6.47
C PHE A 113 0.06 -4.94 -7.93
N ARG A 114 -0.10 -3.77 -8.56
CA ARG A 114 0.41 -3.50 -9.91
C ARG A 114 1.75 -2.81 -9.84
N ARG A 115 2.66 -3.24 -10.72
CA ARG A 115 3.97 -2.60 -10.85
C ARG A 115 3.79 -1.15 -11.30
N GLY A 116 4.51 -0.23 -10.66
CA GLY A 116 4.43 1.19 -11.00
C GLY A 116 3.15 1.90 -10.55
N ARG A 117 2.31 1.25 -9.74
CA ARG A 117 1.13 1.85 -9.11
C ARG A 117 1.23 1.75 -7.59
N SER A 118 0.72 2.78 -6.92
CA SER A 118 0.79 2.94 -5.48
C SER A 118 -0.55 3.40 -4.92
N THR A 119 -0.67 3.36 -3.59
CA THR A 119 -1.81 3.96 -2.89
C THR A 119 -1.94 5.46 -3.20
N VAL A 120 -0.80 6.15 -3.35
CA VAL A 120 -0.76 7.57 -3.70
C VAL A 120 -1.36 7.83 -5.08
N ASP A 121 -1.09 6.96 -6.06
CA ASP A 121 -1.65 7.09 -7.41
C ASP A 121 -3.18 6.89 -7.40
N ALA A 122 -3.66 5.91 -6.63
CA ALA A 122 -5.09 5.67 -6.47
C ALA A 122 -5.79 6.88 -5.84
N ILE A 123 -5.26 7.42 -4.74
CA ILE A 123 -5.83 8.61 -4.09
C ILE A 123 -5.75 9.84 -5.00
N THR A 124 -4.66 9.99 -5.76
CA THR A 124 -4.52 11.09 -6.73
C THR A 124 -5.56 10.99 -7.84
N ARG A 125 -5.87 9.77 -8.31
CA ARG A 125 -6.97 9.53 -9.25
C ARG A 125 -8.32 9.91 -8.66
N VAL A 126 -8.59 9.52 -7.40
CA VAL A 126 -9.83 9.92 -6.69
C VAL A 126 -9.92 11.43 -6.59
N ARG A 127 -8.81 12.10 -6.24
CA ARG A 127 -8.74 13.56 -6.19
C ARG A 127 -9.05 14.19 -7.55
N ALA A 128 -8.40 13.75 -8.62
CA ALA A 128 -8.66 14.27 -9.96
C ALA A 128 -10.14 14.11 -10.38
N LEU A 129 -10.79 13.01 -10.00
CA LEU A 129 -12.20 12.76 -10.28
C LEU A 129 -13.17 13.62 -9.45
N THR A 130 -12.71 14.16 -8.31
CA THR A 130 -13.52 14.89 -7.31
C THR A 130 -13.18 16.36 -7.18
N THR A 131 -12.11 16.86 -7.81
CA THR A 131 -11.69 18.27 -7.76
C THR A 131 -11.71 18.97 -9.12
N GLY A 132 -12.18 18.31 -10.19
CA GLY A 132 -12.27 18.92 -11.53
C GLY A 132 -13.40 19.95 -11.67
N ASP A 133 -13.47 20.60 -12.84
CA ASP A 133 -14.45 21.65 -13.18
C ASP A 133 -15.90 21.29 -12.85
N ALA A 134 -16.25 20.00 -12.92
CA ALA A 134 -17.56 19.52 -12.54
C ALA A 134 -17.96 19.92 -11.11
N VAL A 135 -17.08 19.75 -10.11
CA VAL A 135 -17.39 20.09 -8.70
C VAL A 135 -17.37 21.60 -8.46
N ILE A 136 -16.57 22.32 -9.25
CA ILE A 136 -16.49 23.79 -9.22
C ILE A 136 -17.78 24.41 -9.76
N ARG A 137 -18.46 23.77 -10.73
CA ARG A 137 -19.74 24.20 -11.32
C ARG A 137 -20.98 23.75 -10.53
N GLY A 138 -20.83 23.46 -9.24
CA GLY A 138 -21.96 23.11 -8.36
C GLY A 138 -22.37 21.63 -8.35
N ARG A 139 -21.64 20.75 -9.04
CA ARG A 139 -21.92 19.30 -9.03
C ARG A 139 -21.35 18.62 -7.78
N VAL A 140 -22.02 17.57 -7.33
CA VAL A 140 -21.65 16.75 -6.17
C VAL A 140 -21.03 15.45 -6.66
N VAL A 141 -20.01 14.96 -5.96
CA VAL A 141 -19.47 13.61 -6.17
C VAL A 141 -19.61 12.80 -4.89
N LEU A 142 -20.41 11.74 -4.96
CA LEU A 142 -20.61 10.81 -3.87
C LEU A 142 -19.60 9.67 -3.98
N ALA A 143 -18.87 9.40 -2.91
CA ALA A 143 -17.90 8.33 -2.83
C ALA A 143 -18.39 7.27 -1.85
N VAL A 144 -18.53 6.04 -2.33
CA VAL A 144 -18.98 4.88 -1.53
C VAL A 144 -17.85 3.86 -1.52
N SER A 145 -17.31 3.60 -0.34
CA SER A 145 -16.29 2.58 -0.12
C SER A 145 -16.97 1.24 0.17
N LEU A 146 -16.60 0.23 -0.61
CA LEU A 146 -17.04 -1.15 -0.48
C LEU A 146 -15.87 -1.98 0.02
N ASP A 147 -16.08 -2.68 1.14
CA ASP A 147 -15.13 -3.64 1.71
C ASP A 147 -15.72 -5.05 1.58
N SER A 148 -14.88 -5.99 1.14
CA SER A 148 -15.24 -7.39 0.93
C SER A 148 -14.71 -8.23 2.08
N ALA A 149 -15.60 -8.85 2.85
CA ALA A 149 -15.20 -9.67 3.97
C ALA A 149 -14.36 -10.88 3.48
N ASN A 150 -13.14 -11.03 4.04
CA ASN A 150 -12.29 -12.20 3.81
C ASN A 150 -11.97 -12.48 2.32
N ALA A 151 -11.84 -11.43 1.51
CA ALA A 151 -11.84 -11.50 0.05
C ALA A 151 -10.80 -12.50 -0.53
N PHE A 152 -9.53 -12.36 -0.15
CA PHE A 152 -8.42 -13.21 -0.63
C PHE A 152 -8.61 -14.69 -0.35
N ASN A 153 -9.29 -15.05 0.74
CA ASN A 153 -9.48 -16.44 1.14
C ASN A 153 -10.76 -17.04 0.57
N SER A 154 -11.58 -16.25 -0.14
CA SER A 154 -12.93 -16.66 -0.56
C SER A 154 -13.07 -16.81 -2.08
N LEU A 155 -12.19 -16.19 -2.88
CA LEU A 155 -12.29 -16.21 -4.34
C LEU A 155 -12.19 -17.66 -4.90
N PRO A 156 -13.22 -18.17 -5.58
CA PRO A 156 -13.18 -19.52 -6.15
C PRO A 156 -12.08 -19.69 -7.20
N TRP A 157 -11.48 -20.88 -7.26
CA TRP A 157 -10.46 -21.18 -8.28
C TRP A 157 -11.03 -21.26 -9.69
N SER A 158 -12.31 -21.62 -9.84
CA SER A 158 -13.04 -21.56 -11.11
C SER A 158 -13.10 -20.14 -11.69
N CYS A 159 -13.27 -19.12 -10.84
CA CYS A 159 -13.24 -17.71 -11.26
C CYS A 159 -11.86 -17.31 -11.80
N ASN A 160 -10.77 -17.79 -11.16
CA ASN A 160 -9.42 -17.60 -11.68
C ASN A 160 -9.24 -18.28 -13.04
N GLY A 161 -9.71 -19.52 -13.19
CA GLY A 161 -9.66 -20.23 -14.48
C GLY A 161 -10.40 -19.49 -15.60
N ALA A 162 -11.59 -18.97 -15.33
CA ALA A 162 -12.34 -18.15 -16.28
C ALA A 162 -11.63 -16.84 -16.62
N ALA A 163 -11.06 -16.16 -15.62
CA ALA A 163 -10.32 -14.93 -15.82
C ALA A 163 -9.03 -15.15 -16.63
N LEU A 164 -8.29 -16.24 -16.40
CA LEU A 164 -7.11 -16.59 -17.20
C LEU A 164 -7.47 -16.79 -18.68
N ARG A 165 -8.65 -17.36 -18.98
CA ARG A 165 -9.14 -17.48 -20.36
C ARG A 165 -9.49 -16.12 -20.96
N TYR A 166 -10.18 -15.26 -20.21
CA TYR A 166 -10.52 -13.91 -20.66
C TYR A 166 -9.30 -13.05 -21.00
N HIS A 167 -8.21 -13.18 -20.24
CA HIS A 167 -6.95 -12.46 -20.52
C HIS A 167 -6.06 -13.17 -21.56
N ASP A 168 -6.60 -14.11 -22.32
CA ASP A 168 -5.91 -14.89 -23.36
C ASP A 168 -4.60 -15.52 -22.87
N MET A 169 -4.59 -16.06 -21.66
CA MET A 169 -3.38 -16.64 -21.09
C MET A 169 -2.95 -17.88 -21.89
N PRO A 170 -1.65 -18.02 -22.22
CA PRO A 170 -1.11 -19.17 -22.92
C PRO A 170 -1.42 -20.47 -22.17
N ALA A 171 -1.70 -21.54 -22.91
CA ALA A 171 -2.11 -22.82 -22.33
C ALA A 171 -1.12 -23.34 -21.28
N TYR A 172 0.20 -23.18 -21.50
CA TYR A 172 1.21 -23.61 -20.53
C TYR A 172 1.13 -22.84 -19.20
N LEU A 173 0.81 -21.54 -19.24
CA LEU A 173 0.61 -20.74 -18.01
C LEU A 173 -0.68 -21.12 -17.31
N ARG A 174 -1.76 -21.35 -18.06
CA ARG A 174 -3.03 -21.81 -17.49
C ARG A 174 -2.84 -23.13 -16.73
N ARG A 175 -2.21 -24.13 -17.36
CA ARG A 175 -1.94 -25.43 -16.73
C ARG A 175 -1.14 -25.32 -15.44
N VAL A 176 -0.03 -24.58 -15.43
CA VAL A 176 0.80 -24.46 -14.21
C VAL A 176 0.09 -23.70 -13.10
N ILE A 177 -0.79 -22.73 -13.42
CA ILE A 177 -1.58 -21.98 -12.43
C ILE A 177 -2.72 -22.85 -11.90
N GLU A 178 -3.40 -23.62 -12.74
CA GLU A 178 -4.40 -24.61 -12.31
C GLU A 178 -3.76 -25.68 -11.41
N ALA A 179 -2.57 -26.16 -11.76
CA ALA A 179 -1.77 -27.03 -10.90
C ALA A 179 -1.35 -26.33 -9.60
N TYR A 180 -1.08 -25.03 -9.61
CA TYR A 180 -0.77 -24.26 -8.39
C TYR A 180 -1.97 -24.17 -7.45
N LEU A 181 -3.17 -23.99 -7.99
CA LEU A 181 -4.41 -23.80 -7.22
C LEU A 181 -4.97 -25.12 -6.68
N SER A 182 -4.80 -26.25 -7.38
CA SER A 182 -5.27 -27.59 -6.93
C SER A 182 -4.43 -28.23 -5.82
N ASP A 183 -4.97 -29.22 -5.11
CA ASP A 183 -4.31 -30.05 -4.08
C ASP A 183 -3.54 -29.24 -3.03
N ARG A 184 -4.13 -28.14 -2.59
CA ARG A 184 -3.51 -27.25 -1.60
C ARG A 184 -3.98 -27.58 -0.20
N PHE A 185 -3.04 -27.56 0.73
CA PHE A 185 -3.33 -27.86 2.12
C PHE A 185 -2.68 -26.83 3.03
N ILE A 186 -3.35 -26.54 4.14
CA ILE A 186 -2.77 -25.81 5.26
C ILE A 186 -2.56 -26.76 6.44
N ILE A 187 -1.46 -26.55 7.15
CA ILE A 187 -1.19 -27.19 8.44
C ILE A 187 -1.30 -26.14 9.55
N TYR A 188 -1.92 -26.51 10.67
CA TYR A 188 -2.16 -25.62 11.81
C TYR A 188 -2.18 -26.40 13.12
N PRO A 189 -1.82 -25.78 14.26
CA PRO A 189 -1.93 -26.43 15.56
C PRO A 189 -3.41 -26.58 15.95
N GLY A 190 -3.78 -27.77 16.38
CA GLY A 190 -5.05 -28.10 17.01
C GLY A 190 -5.07 -27.68 18.48
N HIS A 191 -6.22 -27.89 19.13
CA HIS A 191 -6.45 -27.44 20.51
C HIS A 191 -5.52 -28.09 21.54
N GLN A 192 -5.06 -29.31 21.27
CA GLN A 192 -4.17 -30.07 22.15
C GLN A 192 -2.70 -29.98 21.70
N GLY A 193 -2.38 -29.05 20.79
CA GLY A 193 -1.03 -28.87 20.24
C GLY A 193 -0.67 -29.85 19.12
N GLU A 194 -1.59 -30.71 18.71
CA GLU A 194 -1.42 -31.63 17.59
C GLU A 194 -1.46 -30.90 16.24
N TRP A 195 -0.65 -31.31 15.27
CA TRP A 195 -0.72 -30.72 13.94
C TRP A 195 -1.90 -31.29 13.16
N ARG A 196 -2.81 -30.40 12.74
CA ARG A 196 -3.92 -30.73 11.84
C ARG A 196 -3.62 -30.27 10.43
N ARG A 197 -4.23 -30.96 9.45
CA ARG A 197 -4.17 -30.63 8.04
C ARG A 197 -5.57 -30.36 7.51
N ARG A 198 -5.72 -29.32 6.71
CA ARG A 198 -6.98 -28.97 6.04
C ARG A 198 -6.74 -28.73 4.56
N GLU A 199 -7.57 -29.35 3.74
CA GLU A 199 -7.63 -29.09 2.31
C GLU A 199 -8.28 -27.72 2.04
N MET A 200 -7.73 -27.02 1.05
CA MET A 200 -8.25 -25.75 0.57
C MET A 200 -9.06 -26.00 -0.71
N SER A 201 -10.12 -25.23 -0.92
CA SER A 201 -10.96 -25.31 -2.13
C SER A 201 -11.14 -23.97 -2.83
N CYS A 202 -10.71 -22.87 -2.20
CA CYS A 202 -10.77 -21.52 -2.76
C CYS A 202 -9.71 -20.61 -2.14
N GLY A 203 -9.63 -19.40 -2.67
CA GLY A 203 -8.74 -18.33 -2.23
C GLY A 203 -7.30 -18.49 -2.69
N VAL A 204 -6.50 -17.50 -2.31
CA VAL A 204 -5.05 -17.48 -2.54
C VAL A 204 -4.33 -17.31 -1.20
N PRO A 205 -3.21 -18.02 -0.94
CA PRO A 205 -2.54 -17.96 0.34
C PRO A 205 -2.01 -16.55 0.66
N GLN A 206 -2.36 -16.00 1.83
CA GLN A 206 -1.81 -14.73 2.32
C GLN A 206 -0.35 -14.92 2.75
N GLY A 207 0.57 -14.71 1.82
CA GLY A 207 2.00 -15.06 1.97
C GLY A 207 2.62 -15.58 0.66
N SER A 208 1.76 -15.94 -0.29
CA SER A 208 2.15 -16.22 -1.67
C SER A 208 2.63 -14.96 -2.39
N VAL A 209 3.59 -15.16 -3.30
CA VAL A 209 4.02 -14.16 -4.28
C VAL A 209 3.03 -14.09 -5.45
N LEU A 210 2.55 -15.25 -5.92
CA LEU A 210 1.63 -15.33 -7.06
C LEU A 210 0.20 -14.90 -6.68
N GLY A 211 -0.21 -15.14 -5.43
CA GLY A 211 -1.54 -14.87 -4.91
C GLY A 211 -2.09 -13.48 -5.23
N PRO A 212 -1.36 -12.38 -4.95
CA PRO A 212 -1.82 -11.04 -5.30
C PRO A 212 -2.09 -10.80 -6.80
N SER A 213 -1.36 -11.48 -7.69
CA SER A 213 -1.58 -11.36 -9.14
C SER A 213 -2.82 -12.15 -9.58
N LEU A 214 -3.04 -13.33 -8.99
CA LEU A 214 -4.25 -14.11 -9.23
C LEU A 214 -5.50 -13.38 -8.69
N TRP A 215 -5.40 -12.79 -7.50
CA TRP A 215 -6.44 -11.91 -6.96
C TRP A 215 -6.81 -10.82 -7.96
N ASN A 216 -5.81 -10.08 -8.47
CA ASN A 216 -6.06 -9.00 -9.43
C ASN A 216 -6.73 -9.49 -10.72
N ILE A 217 -6.30 -10.61 -11.29
CA ILE A 217 -6.90 -11.19 -12.50
C ILE A 217 -8.35 -11.62 -12.26
N GLY A 218 -8.63 -12.32 -11.16
CA GLY A 218 -9.99 -12.74 -10.83
C GLY A 218 -10.90 -11.55 -10.53
N TYR A 219 -10.43 -10.61 -9.71
CA TYR A 219 -11.21 -9.44 -9.30
C TYR A 219 -11.39 -8.39 -10.40
N ASP A 220 -10.56 -8.42 -11.46
CA ASP A 220 -10.74 -7.58 -12.64
C ASP A 220 -12.14 -7.71 -13.24
N TYR A 221 -12.80 -8.86 -13.07
CA TYR A 221 -14.20 -9.06 -13.47
C TYR A 221 -15.16 -7.95 -12.99
N VAL A 222 -14.98 -7.44 -11.76
CA VAL A 222 -15.81 -6.35 -11.19
C VAL A 222 -15.75 -5.08 -12.04
N ARG A 223 -14.68 -4.93 -12.81
CA ARG A 223 -14.39 -3.78 -13.66
C ARG A 223 -14.75 -3.98 -15.13
N ARG A 224 -15.16 -5.17 -15.53
CA ARG A 224 -15.50 -5.49 -16.93
C ARG A 224 -16.91 -5.01 -17.26
N GLY A 225 -17.10 -4.58 -18.50
CA GLY A 225 -18.38 -4.05 -18.98
C GLY A 225 -18.65 -2.61 -18.53
N ASP A 226 -19.70 -2.04 -19.12
CA ASP A 226 -20.01 -0.62 -18.95
C ASP A 226 -20.50 -0.31 -17.53
N LEU A 227 -20.20 0.90 -17.07
CA LEU A 227 -20.73 1.44 -15.83
C LEU A 227 -21.78 2.50 -16.19
N PRO A 228 -22.77 2.73 -15.31
CA PRO A 228 -23.73 3.81 -15.54
C PRO A 228 -23.02 5.16 -15.71
N ASP A 229 -23.60 6.04 -16.52
CA ASP A 229 -23.04 7.36 -16.76
C ASP A 229 -22.84 8.13 -15.45
N GLY A 230 -21.71 8.82 -15.36
CA GLY A 230 -21.31 9.54 -14.15
C GLY A 230 -20.72 8.66 -13.04
N VAL A 231 -20.61 7.35 -13.23
CA VAL A 231 -19.96 6.42 -12.29
C VAL A 231 -18.50 6.17 -12.67
N SER A 232 -17.63 6.12 -11.67
CA SER A 232 -16.23 5.73 -11.82
C SER A 232 -15.83 4.84 -10.66
N VAL A 233 -15.13 3.75 -10.93
CA VAL A 233 -14.65 2.82 -9.90
C VAL A 233 -13.13 2.95 -9.77
N VAL A 234 -12.64 2.93 -8.53
CA VAL A 234 -11.21 2.85 -8.20
C VAL A 234 -11.01 1.71 -7.22
N CYS A 235 -10.20 0.73 -7.60
CA CYS A 235 -9.89 -0.45 -6.79
C CYS A 235 -8.44 -0.40 -6.34
N TYR A 236 -8.20 -0.76 -5.08
CA TYR A 236 -6.87 -1.07 -4.58
C TYR A 236 -6.96 -2.40 -3.83
N ALA A 237 -6.52 -3.47 -4.46
CA ALA A 237 -6.70 -4.83 -3.94
C ALA A 237 -8.20 -5.14 -3.80
N ASP A 238 -8.68 -5.37 -2.57
CA ASP A 238 -10.07 -5.59 -2.17
C ASP A 238 -10.83 -4.31 -1.82
N ASP A 239 -10.13 -3.21 -1.54
CA ASP A 239 -10.74 -1.90 -1.30
C ASP A 239 -11.31 -1.34 -2.62
N THR A 240 -12.64 -1.28 -2.74
CA THR A 240 -13.32 -0.75 -3.94
C THR A 240 -14.05 0.54 -3.62
N LEU A 241 -13.68 1.62 -4.29
CA LEU A 241 -14.33 2.93 -4.16
C LEU A 241 -15.15 3.23 -5.41
N VAL A 242 -16.46 3.41 -5.23
CA VAL A 242 -17.38 3.85 -6.28
C VAL A 242 -17.59 5.35 -6.13
N LEU A 243 -17.33 6.10 -7.21
CA LEU A 243 -17.50 7.54 -7.30
C LEU A 243 -18.66 7.83 -8.26
N ALA A 244 -19.68 8.55 -7.81
CA ALA A 244 -20.85 8.88 -8.59
C ALA A 244 -21.06 10.38 -8.64
N ARG A 245 -21.18 10.92 -9.86
CA ARG A 245 -21.40 12.35 -10.11
C ARG A 245 -22.89 12.64 -10.20
N GLY A 246 -23.30 13.80 -9.69
CA GLY A 246 -24.66 14.31 -9.86
C GLY A 246 -24.69 15.83 -9.78
N GLU A 247 -25.70 16.44 -10.39
CA GLU A 247 -25.89 17.90 -10.35
C GLU A 247 -26.48 18.37 -9.02
N SER A 248 -27.14 17.45 -8.30
CA SER A 248 -27.62 17.64 -6.93
C SER A 248 -27.19 16.45 -6.06
N TYR A 249 -27.34 16.57 -4.74
CA TYR A 249 -27.13 15.45 -3.82
C TYR A 249 -28.02 14.25 -4.17
N GLN A 250 -29.30 14.51 -4.49
CA GLN A 250 -30.26 13.47 -4.86
C GLN A 250 -29.84 12.75 -6.16
N ALA A 251 -29.49 13.50 -7.21
CA ALA A 251 -29.02 12.92 -8.47
C ALA A 251 -27.72 12.11 -8.28
N ALA A 252 -26.83 12.57 -7.40
CA ALA A 252 -25.61 11.84 -7.06
C ALA A 252 -25.92 10.55 -6.28
N ALA A 253 -26.90 10.55 -5.36
CA ALA A 253 -27.36 9.35 -4.66
C ALA A 253 -28.02 8.33 -5.58
N GLU A 254 -28.85 8.76 -6.54
CA GLU A 254 -29.46 7.87 -7.52
C GLU A 254 -28.39 7.23 -8.42
N THR A 255 -27.44 8.03 -8.90
CA THR A 255 -26.30 7.55 -9.70
C THR A 255 -25.41 6.61 -8.91
N ALA A 256 -25.16 6.93 -7.62
CA ALA A 256 -24.42 6.04 -6.72
C ALA A 256 -25.17 4.74 -6.47
N THR A 257 -26.48 4.78 -6.28
CA THR A 257 -27.30 3.60 -6.03
C THR A 257 -27.21 2.63 -7.22
N ARG A 258 -27.38 3.14 -8.45
CA ARG A 258 -27.20 2.33 -9.68
C ARG A 258 -25.78 1.80 -9.82
N GLY A 259 -24.77 2.65 -9.61
CA GLY A 259 -23.36 2.29 -9.74
C GLY A 259 -22.93 1.25 -8.71
N VAL A 260 -23.29 1.44 -7.44
CA VAL A 260 -22.97 0.51 -6.36
C VAL A 260 -23.72 -0.79 -6.55
N ALA A 261 -25.01 -0.78 -6.93
CA ALA A 261 -25.76 -2.00 -7.21
C ALA A 261 -25.08 -2.83 -8.32
N THR A 262 -24.65 -2.19 -9.41
CA THR A 262 -23.91 -2.85 -10.50
C THR A 262 -22.61 -3.47 -10.01
N VAL A 263 -21.84 -2.75 -9.20
CA VAL A 263 -20.55 -3.24 -8.67
C VAL A 263 -20.77 -4.37 -7.65
N VAL A 264 -21.79 -4.26 -6.80
CA VAL A 264 -22.17 -5.27 -5.80
C VAL A 264 -22.59 -6.56 -6.49
N ASP A 265 -23.44 -6.49 -7.51
CA ASP A 265 -23.84 -7.65 -8.31
C ASP A 265 -22.61 -8.36 -8.89
N ARG A 266 -21.70 -7.61 -9.53
CA ARG A 266 -20.45 -8.20 -10.07
C ARG A 266 -19.56 -8.84 -9.00
N ILE A 267 -19.49 -8.25 -7.80
CA ILE A 267 -18.76 -8.86 -6.67
C ILE A 267 -19.43 -10.16 -6.22
N GLN A 268 -20.77 -10.20 -6.18
CA GLN A 268 -21.54 -11.38 -5.82
C GLN A 268 -21.41 -12.51 -6.87
N GLN A 269 -21.27 -12.18 -8.15
CA GLN A 269 -20.96 -13.15 -9.22
C GLN A 269 -19.58 -13.83 -9.02
N LEU A 270 -18.67 -13.20 -8.29
CA LEU A 270 -17.40 -13.82 -7.85
C LEU A 270 -17.55 -14.64 -6.56
N VAL A 271 -18.77 -14.83 -6.06
CA VAL A 271 -19.11 -15.50 -4.80
C VAL A 271 -18.49 -14.79 -3.59
N LEU A 272 -18.23 -13.48 -3.72
CA LEU A 272 -17.67 -12.65 -2.67
C LEU A 272 -18.78 -11.89 -1.93
N LYS A 273 -18.58 -11.70 -0.63
CA LYS A 273 -19.50 -10.91 0.20
C LYS A 273 -19.20 -9.43 0.01
N ALA A 274 -20.15 -8.68 -0.53
CA ALA A 274 -20.10 -7.23 -0.65
C ALA A 274 -20.77 -6.52 0.55
N LEU A 275 -20.63 -5.19 0.59
CA LEU A 275 -21.32 -4.26 1.52
C LEU A 275 -21.00 -4.38 3.01
N HIS A 276 -19.97 -5.14 3.39
CA HIS A 276 -19.59 -5.26 4.79
C HIS A 276 -18.80 -4.02 5.24
N LYS A 277 -19.33 -3.23 6.18
CA LYS A 277 -18.71 -1.97 6.69
C LYS A 277 -18.51 -0.89 5.62
N SER A 278 -19.48 -0.74 4.74
CA SER A 278 -19.46 0.32 3.74
C SER A 278 -19.51 1.69 4.41
N GLU A 279 -18.67 2.62 3.94
CA GLU A 279 -18.67 4.02 4.36
C GLU A 279 -18.94 4.89 3.13
N ALA A 280 -19.67 5.99 3.28
CA ALA A 280 -19.87 6.96 2.22
C ALA A 280 -19.44 8.38 2.63
N MET A 281 -19.00 9.19 1.67
CA MET A 281 -18.75 10.63 1.85
C MET A 281 -19.10 11.43 0.59
N CYS A 282 -19.46 12.69 0.74
CA CYS A 282 -19.66 13.62 -0.37
C CYS A 282 -18.46 14.53 -0.57
N PHE A 283 -18.02 14.70 -1.81
CA PHE A 283 -17.18 15.82 -2.25
C PHE A 283 -18.06 16.88 -2.90
N HIS A 284 -17.87 18.13 -2.49
CA HIS A 284 -18.74 19.24 -2.88
C HIS A 284 -18.01 20.58 -2.82
N GLY A 285 -18.57 21.59 -3.48
CA GLY A 285 -18.03 22.95 -3.48
C GLY A 285 -18.15 23.65 -2.11
N PRO A 286 -17.51 24.82 -1.93
CA PRO A 286 -17.48 25.54 -0.65
C PRO A 286 -18.86 26.05 -0.18
N ARG A 287 -19.81 26.26 -1.08
CA ARG A 287 -21.14 26.84 -0.81
C ARG A 287 -22.26 25.81 -0.67
N THR A 288 -21.93 24.54 -0.81
CA THR A 288 -22.88 23.43 -0.77
C THR A 288 -22.50 22.52 0.40
N ALA A 289 -23.47 21.99 1.13
CA ALA A 289 -23.24 20.97 2.15
C ALA A 289 -24.30 19.88 2.00
N PRO A 290 -23.97 18.61 2.28
CA PRO A 290 -24.96 17.55 2.24
C PRO A 290 -26.07 17.85 3.26
N PRO A 291 -27.34 17.52 2.93
CA PRO A 291 -28.44 17.63 3.88
C PRO A 291 -28.13 16.86 5.18
N PRO A 292 -28.60 17.32 6.35
CA PRO A 292 -28.48 16.57 7.59
C PRO A 292 -29.11 15.17 7.44
N GLY A 293 -28.38 14.13 7.87
CA GLY A 293 -28.86 12.74 7.80
C GLY A 293 -28.88 12.13 6.40
N PHE A 294 -28.21 12.74 5.41
CA PHE A 294 -28.16 12.22 4.06
C PHE A 294 -27.59 10.79 4.02
N GLN A 295 -28.34 9.90 3.38
CA GLN A 295 -28.05 8.46 3.32
C GLN A 295 -28.36 7.91 1.94
N ILE A 296 -27.69 6.81 1.61
CA ILE A 296 -27.91 6.07 0.36
C ILE A 296 -28.42 4.70 0.75
N THR A 297 -29.38 4.17 -0.01
CA THR A 297 -29.90 2.81 0.21
C THR A 297 -29.53 1.94 -0.97
N VAL A 298 -28.80 0.85 -0.73
CA VAL A 298 -28.43 -0.13 -1.77
C VAL A 298 -28.75 -1.52 -1.28
N GLY A 299 -29.59 -2.26 -2.02
CA GLY A 299 -29.96 -3.64 -1.67
C GLY A 299 -30.56 -3.77 -0.27
N GLY A 300 -31.35 -2.78 0.17
CA GLY A 300 -31.94 -2.74 1.52
C GLY A 300 -30.99 -2.30 2.64
N VAL A 301 -29.71 -2.02 2.34
CA VAL A 301 -28.73 -1.53 3.32
C VAL A 301 -28.63 0.00 3.26
N HIS A 302 -28.84 0.65 4.40
CA HIS A 302 -28.64 2.09 4.55
C HIS A 302 -27.17 2.41 4.84
N ILE A 303 -26.57 3.26 4.01
CA ILE A 303 -25.19 3.74 4.13
C ILE A 303 -25.24 5.23 4.44
N GLY A 304 -24.89 5.60 5.67
CA GLY A 304 -24.81 7.00 6.10
C GLY A 304 -23.64 7.73 5.44
N VAL A 305 -23.88 8.97 5.01
CA VAL A 305 -22.84 9.83 4.41
C VAL A 305 -22.13 10.63 5.50
N GLY A 306 -20.87 10.29 5.76
CA GLY A 306 -20.02 10.98 6.71
C GLY A 306 -19.32 12.21 6.12
N SER A 307 -18.86 13.10 7.00
CA SER A 307 -18.03 14.26 6.65
C SER A 307 -16.57 13.89 6.33
N THR A 308 -16.12 12.73 6.79
CA THR A 308 -14.78 12.19 6.55
C THR A 308 -14.85 10.69 6.33
N MET A 309 -13.94 10.15 5.54
CA MET A 309 -13.76 8.70 5.37
C MET A 309 -12.27 8.35 5.34
N LYS A 310 -11.94 7.20 5.92
CA LYS A 310 -10.58 6.68 5.89
C LYS A 310 -10.37 5.88 4.61
N TYR A 311 -9.45 6.31 3.76
CA TYR A 311 -9.15 5.63 2.51
C TYR A 311 -7.63 5.49 2.31
N LEU A 312 -7.16 4.26 2.11
CA LEU A 312 -5.75 3.93 1.85
C LEU A 312 -4.75 4.61 2.78
N GLY A 313 -5.08 4.70 4.07
CA GLY A 313 -4.21 5.27 5.11
C GLY A 313 -4.31 6.77 5.33
N LEU A 314 -5.04 7.51 4.50
CA LEU A 314 -5.40 8.91 4.74
C LEU A 314 -6.83 9.03 5.28
N VAL A 315 -7.11 10.15 5.95
CA VAL A 315 -8.48 10.53 6.30
C VAL A 315 -8.84 11.67 5.37
N LEU A 316 -9.76 11.39 4.45
CA LEU A 316 -10.22 12.35 3.46
C LEU A 316 -11.41 13.12 4.04
N ASP A 317 -11.51 14.39 3.67
CA ASP A 317 -12.66 15.25 3.93
C ASP A 317 -13.20 15.78 2.61
N SER A 318 -14.46 16.25 2.63
CA SER A 318 -15.19 16.74 1.45
C SER A 318 -14.46 17.80 0.63
N ARG A 319 -13.50 18.52 1.21
CA ARG A 319 -12.77 19.63 0.59
C ARG A 319 -11.27 19.39 0.47
N TRP A 320 -10.79 18.17 0.73
CA TRP A 320 -9.36 17.82 0.65
C TRP A 320 -8.44 18.69 1.54
N THR A 321 -8.93 19.15 2.69
CA THR A 321 -8.18 20.03 3.63
C THR A 321 -7.22 19.27 4.55
N PHE A 322 -7.48 17.98 4.77
CA PHE A 322 -6.75 17.06 5.63
C PHE A 322 -6.68 17.48 7.12
N GLU A 323 -7.54 18.41 7.58
CA GLU A 323 -7.51 18.87 8.97
C GLU A 323 -7.71 17.72 9.96
N GLU A 324 -8.72 16.88 9.70
CA GLU A 324 -9.02 15.71 10.53
C GLU A 324 -7.89 14.67 10.50
N HIS A 325 -7.24 14.49 9.35
CA HIS A 325 -6.10 13.59 9.22
C HIS A 325 -4.97 14.01 10.17
N PHE A 326 -4.55 15.27 10.13
CA PHE A 326 -3.49 15.78 11.00
C PHE A 326 -3.94 15.89 12.46
N ARG A 327 -5.24 16.12 12.74
CA ARG A 327 -5.78 16.07 14.11
C ARG A 327 -5.65 14.66 14.71
N ARG A 328 -5.93 13.59 13.95
CA ARG A 328 -5.76 12.20 14.40
C ARG A 328 -4.29 11.76 14.44
N LEU A 329 -3.45 12.37 13.62
CA LEU A 329 -2.02 12.06 13.57
C LEU A 329 -1.24 12.68 14.73
N ALA A 330 -1.61 13.89 15.17
CA ALA A 330 -0.89 14.65 16.20
C ALA A 330 -0.73 13.89 17.54
N PRO A 331 -1.76 13.29 18.16
CA PRO A 331 -1.59 12.55 19.42
C PRO A 331 -0.68 11.32 19.27
N LYS A 332 -0.71 10.66 18.11
CA LYS A 332 0.19 9.55 17.82
C LYS A 332 1.63 10.06 17.74
N GLN A 333 1.85 11.18 17.05
CA GLN A 333 3.15 11.82 16.95
C GLN A 333 3.67 12.28 18.32
N ASP A 334 2.82 12.82 19.19
CA ASP A 334 3.23 13.26 20.53
C ASP A 334 3.68 12.08 21.39
N ARG A 335 2.93 10.96 21.37
CA ARG A 335 3.33 9.71 22.04
C ARG A 335 4.66 9.18 21.51
N PHE A 336 4.85 9.18 20.19
CA PHE A 336 6.12 8.78 19.58
C PHE A 336 7.26 9.73 19.93
N GLY A 337 7.01 11.05 19.93
CA GLY A 337 7.97 12.06 20.34
C GLY A 337 8.39 11.89 21.79
N ALA A 338 7.45 11.58 22.69
CA ALA A 338 7.75 11.27 24.09
C ALA A 338 8.57 9.97 24.23
N ALA A 339 8.22 8.92 23.49
CA ALA A 339 9.00 7.67 23.47
C ALA A 339 10.43 7.89 22.98
N LEU A 340 10.62 8.68 21.92
CA LEU A 340 11.94 9.08 21.43
C LEU A 340 12.75 9.85 22.47
N LYS A 341 12.11 10.75 23.23
CA LYS A 341 12.80 11.50 24.29
C LYS A 341 13.41 10.55 25.32
N ARG A 342 12.70 9.46 25.66
CA ARG A 342 13.18 8.40 26.57
C ARG A 342 14.27 7.54 25.94
N LEU A 343 14.10 7.13 24.68
CA LEU A 343 15.04 6.23 23.99
C LEU A 343 16.31 6.93 23.49
N LEU A 344 16.26 8.24 23.27
CA LEU A 344 17.33 9.05 22.68
C LEU A 344 17.72 10.24 23.57
N PRO A 345 18.16 10.01 24.83
CA PRO A 345 18.58 11.10 25.72
C PRO A 345 19.78 11.83 25.13
N ASN A 346 19.86 13.16 25.28
CA ASN A 346 20.89 13.97 24.62
C ASN A 346 22.30 13.60 25.13
N LEU A 347 22.43 13.37 26.43
CA LEU A 347 23.63 12.91 27.11
C LEU A 347 23.55 11.39 27.32
N GLY A 348 24.66 10.68 27.13
CA GLY A 348 24.74 9.22 27.31
C GLY A 348 23.89 8.37 26.35
N GLY A 349 23.09 8.98 25.47
CA GLY A 349 22.18 8.26 24.58
C GLY A 349 22.79 7.85 23.24
N PRO A 350 22.03 7.10 22.41
CA PRO A 350 22.50 6.55 21.15
C PRO A 350 23.10 7.60 20.21
N GLY A 351 24.13 7.19 19.45
CA GLY A 351 24.84 8.01 18.49
C GLY A 351 23.98 8.41 17.27
N ALA A 352 24.55 9.27 16.42
CA ALA A 352 23.86 9.86 15.27
C ALA A 352 23.22 8.84 14.30
N PRO A 353 23.82 7.67 13.99
CA PRO A 353 23.19 6.68 13.09
C PRO A 353 21.86 6.14 13.61
N CYS A 354 21.78 5.79 14.89
CA CYS A 354 20.56 5.29 15.53
C CYS A 354 19.45 6.35 15.51
N ARG A 355 19.80 7.61 15.84
CA ARG A 355 18.86 8.73 15.79
C ARG A 355 18.31 8.98 14.38
N ARG A 356 19.17 8.93 13.36
CA ARG A 356 18.78 9.06 11.96
C ARG A 356 17.84 7.94 11.52
N LEU A 357 18.06 6.70 11.96
CA LEU A 357 17.17 5.57 11.69
C LEU A 357 15.77 5.85 12.26
N TYR A 358 15.67 6.18 13.55
CA TYR A 358 14.39 6.47 14.20
C TYR A 358 13.67 7.66 13.56
N ALA A 359 14.38 8.77 13.33
CA ALA A 359 13.81 9.92 12.64
C ALA A 359 13.38 9.60 11.20
N GLY A 360 14.13 8.76 10.49
CA GLY A 360 13.78 8.29 9.15
C GLY A 360 12.46 7.51 9.11
N ILE A 361 12.26 6.61 10.08
CA ILE A 361 11.02 5.82 10.22
C ILE A 361 9.83 6.74 10.51
N ILE A 362 9.99 7.70 11.43
CA ILE A 362 8.88 8.59 11.79
C ILE A 362 8.57 9.52 10.62
N ARG A 363 9.60 10.05 9.96
CA ARG A 363 9.44 10.91 8.79
C ARG A 363 8.69 10.18 7.69
N SER A 364 8.96 8.90 7.44
CA SER A 364 8.23 8.14 6.42
C SER A 364 6.75 7.93 6.78
N MET A 365 6.42 7.76 8.07
CA MET A 365 5.02 7.70 8.53
C MET A 365 4.29 9.03 8.30
N VAL A 366 4.95 10.15 8.63
CA VAL A 366 4.35 11.49 8.54
C VAL A 366 4.25 11.98 7.09
N LEU A 367 5.22 11.64 6.24
CA LEU A 367 5.23 12.03 4.84
C LEU A 367 4.43 11.07 3.95
N TYR A 368 3.78 10.06 4.52
CA TYR A 368 2.88 9.21 3.78
C TYR A 368 1.77 10.06 3.12
N GLY A 369 1.55 9.86 1.81
CA GLY A 369 0.55 10.62 1.05
C GLY A 369 0.92 12.07 0.74
N ALA A 370 2.16 12.52 1.00
CA ALA A 370 2.57 13.91 0.78
C ALA A 370 2.25 14.49 -0.59
N PRO A 371 2.42 13.77 -1.71
CA PRO A 371 2.02 14.29 -3.02
C PRO A 371 0.53 14.64 -3.12
N VAL A 372 -0.32 13.99 -2.33
CA VAL A 372 -1.78 14.26 -2.31
C VAL A 372 -2.09 15.44 -1.41
N TRP A 373 -1.57 15.51 -0.19
CA TRP A 373 -2.00 16.55 0.77
C TRP A 373 -1.17 17.83 0.71
N ALA A 374 0.09 17.79 0.24
CA ALA A 374 0.97 18.96 0.27
C ALA A 374 0.42 20.17 -0.50
N PRO A 375 -0.21 20.02 -1.68
CA PRO A 375 -0.79 21.15 -2.41
C PRO A 375 -1.99 21.80 -1.72
N SER A 376 -2.72 21.06 -0.89
CA SER A 376 -3.94 21.53 -0.21
C SER A 376 -3.74 21.87 1.27
N LEU A 377 -2.48 21.85 1.74
CA LEU A 377 -2.20 21.95 3.17
C LEU A 377 -2.40 23.38 3.68
N GLY A 378 -3.47 23.58 4.44
CA GLY A 378 -3.74 24.86 5.11
C GLY A 378 -2.75 25.21 6.22
N LYS A 379 -2.81 26.46 6.71
CA LYS A 379 -1.91 26.99 7.76
C LYS A 379 -1.92 26.14 9.04
N ARG A 380 -3.10 25.71 9.49
CA ARG A 380 -3.29 24.95 10.75
C ARG A 380 -2.66 23.54 10.69
N PRO A 381 -2.98 22.67 9.71
CA PRO A 381 -2.27 21.39 9.53
C PRO A 381 -0.75 21.56 9.35
N ALA A 382 -0.32 22.57 8.59
CA ALA A 382 1.09 22.85 8.38
C ALA A 382 1.82 23.20 9.68
N ALA A 383 1.21 24.00 10.56
CA ALA A 383 1.79 24.33 11.86
C ALA A 383 2.01 23.09 12.73
N LYS A 384 1.03 22.17 12.78
CA LYS A 384 1.17 20.89 13.50
C LYS A 384 2.30 20.04 12.95
N LEU A 385 2.37 19.89 11.62
CA LEU A 385 3.44 19.17 10.95
C LEU A 385 4.82 19.76 11.27
N ASN A 386 4.94 21.09 11.21
CA ASN A 386 6.18 21.81 11.52
C ASN A 386 6.62 21.62 12.98
N ALA A 387 5.67 21.64 13.92
CA ALA A 387 5.97 21.39 15.33
C ALA A 387 6.56 19.99 15.54
N CYS A 388 6.00 18.97 14.89
CA CYS A 388 6.52 17.60 14.97
C CYS A 388 7.90 17.48 14.32
N GLN A 389 8.09 18.05 13.13
CA GLN A 389 9.39 18.04 12.45
C GLN A 389 10.48 18.71 13.28
N ARG A 390 10.17 19.83 13.94
CA ARG A 390 11.11 20.51 14.85
C ARG A 390 11.55 19.60 15.99
N VAL A 391 10.61 18.92 16.65
CA VAL A 391 10.94 18.01 17.77
C VAL A 391 11.87 16.89 17.29
N MET A 392 11.62 16.32 16.12
CA MET A 392 12.49 15.29 15.54
C MET A 392 13.87 15.84 15.19
N ALA A 393 13.92 17.00 14.54
CA ALA A 393 15.16 17.64 14.11
C ALA A 393 16.09 17.94 15.30
N ILE A 394 15.55 18.54 16.36
CA ILE A 394 16.28 18.80 17.61
C ILE A 394 16.86 17.49 18.19
N ARG A 395 16.10 16.39 18.13
CA ARG A 395 16.55 15.09 18.65
C ARG A 395 17.64 14.46 17.79
N MET A 396 17.61 14.66 16.47
CA MET A 396 18.65 14.16 15.57
C MET A 396 20.00 14.83 15.83
N VAL A 397 19.99 16.13 16.10
CA VAL A 397 21.20 16.95 16.25
C VAL A 397 21.67 17.09 17.70
N ARG A 398 21.02 16.39 18.64
CA ARG A 398 21.24 16.54 20.09
C ARG A 398 21.10 17.99 20.58
N GLY A 399 20.21 18.74 19.92
CA GLY A 399 20.00 20.15 20.19
C GLY A 399 19.25 20.41 21.50
N TYR A 400 19.40 21.62 22.02
CA TYR A 400 18.57 22.16 23.09
C TYR A 400 17.19 22.60 22.55
N ARG A 401 16.20 22.71 23.44
CA ARG A 401 14.81 23.10 23.10
C ARG A 401 14.73 24.48 22.40
N THR A 402 15.72 25.34 22.66
CA THR A 402 15.80 26.73 22.20
C THR A 402 16.16 26.87 20.72
N ILE A 403 16.83 25.88 20.11
CA ILE A 403 17.28 25.96 18.70
C ILE A 403 16.09 26.20 17.77
N SER A 404 16.19 27.12 16.81
CA SER A 404 15.13 27.40 15.84
C SER A 404 14.79 26.16 14.99
N ARG A 405 13.60 26.12 14.38
CA ARG A 405 13.18 24.96 13.58
C ARG A 405 14.08 24.84 12.36
N GLU A 406 14.37 25.98 11.75
CA GLU A 406 15.16 26.17 10.55
C GLU A 406 16.58 25.63 10.78
N ALA A 407 17.23 26.09 11.86
CA ALA A 407 18.57 25.62 12.22
C ALA A 407 18.58 24.13 12.58
N ALA A 408 17.62 23.67 13.39
CA ALA A 408 17.54 22.26 13.75
C ALA A 408 17.33 21.36 12.52
N SER A 409 16.48 21.79 11.58
CA SER A 409 16.19 21.03 10.36
C SER A 409 17.40 20.99 9.45
N LEU A 410 18.08 22.12 9.25
CA LEU A 410 19.30 22.21 8.46
C LEU A 410 20.39 21.28 8.99
N LEU A 411 20.70 21.38 10.28
CA LEU A 411 21.69 20.52 10.95
C LEU A 411 21.28 19.03 10.93
N ALA A 412 19.98 18.74 10.93
CA ALA A 412 19.46 17.38 10.82
C ALA A 412 19.47 16.83 9.38
N GLY A 413 19.85 17.64 8.38
CA GLY A 413 19.74 17.28 6.96
C GLY A 413 18.28 17.12 6.51
N LEU A 414 17.34 17.77 7.21
CA LEU A 414 15.93 17.78 6.88
C LEU A 414 15.65 19.04 6.03
N PRO A 415 15.07 18.88 4.82
CA PRO A 415 14.80 20.04 3.96
C PRO A 415 13.85 20.99 4.69
N PRO A 416 14.23 22.27 4.90
CA PRO A 416 13.30 23.24 5.45
C PRO A 416 12.16 23.44 4.45
N ARG A 417 10.91 23.50 4.94
CA ARG A 417 9.79 23.98 4.15
C ARG A 417 10.06 25.47 3.90
N SER A 418 10.59 25.82 2.72
CA SER A 418 10.73 27.20 2.29
C SER A 418 9.35 27.86 2.29
N GLY A 419 9.27 29.06 2.87
CA GLY A 419 8.07 29.88 2.84
C GLY A 419 7.79 30.36 1.42
N GLY A 420 6.50 30.42 1.06
CA GLY A 420 6.01 30.96 -0.22
C GLY A 420 6.29 30.06 -1.43
N ASN A 421 5.23 29.68 -2.15
CA ASN A 421 5.16 29.25 -3.57
C ASN A 421 6.47 28.89 -4.34
N SER A 422 7.38 28.11 -3.75
CA SER A 422 8.65 27.79 -4.40
C SER A 422 8.57 26.40 -5.02
N PRO A 423 8.93 26.23 -6.32
CA PRO A 423 8.77 24.99 -7.07
C PRO A 423 9.62 23.82 -6.56
N CYS A 424 10.41 23.99 -5.50
CA CYS A 424 11.43 23.03 -5.05
C CYS A 424 10.86 21.66 -4.62
N MET A 425 9.58 21.58 -4.25
CA MET A 425 8.90 20.29 -4.03
C MET A 425 8.35 19.66 -5.33
N HIS A 426 8.10 20.45 -6.39
CA HIS A 426 7.63 19.96 -7.69
C HIS A 426 8.77 19.64 -8.67
N ALA A 427 9.79 20.49 -8.76
CA ALA A 427 10.89 20.37 -9.72
C ALA A 427 11.85 19.20 -9.43
N ARG A 428 11.91 18.70 -8.20
CA ARG A 428 12.72 17.52 -7.83
C ARG A 428 12.05 16.18 -8.14
N PHE A 429 10.77 16.16 -8.53
CA PHE A 429 10.06 14.96 -8.95
C PHE A 429 9.91 14.82 -10.47
N ALA A 430 10.19 15.88 -11.25
CA ALA A 430 9.83 15.96 -12.68
C ALA A 430 10.94 15.58 -13.69
N ARG A 431 12.24 15.51 -13.31
CA ARG A 431 13.30 15.06 -14.25
C ARG A 431 13.54 13.56 -14.13
N GLY A 432 12.79 12.80 -14.91
CA GLY A 432 13.05 11.37 -15.16
C GLY A 432 13.41 11.17 -16.62
N ASP A 433 14.69 11.31 -16.96
CA ASP A 433 15.17 10.84 -18.26
C ASP A 433 15.28 9.31 -18.26
N ALA A 434 14.78 8.73 -19.35
CA ALA A 434 14.63 7.32 -19.59
C ALA A 434 15.99 6.60 -19.73
N THR A 435 16.19 5.53 -18.97
CA THR A 435 16.94 4.32 -19.38
C THR A 435 16.61 3.15 -18.45
N PRO A 436 16.63 1.89 -18.95
CA PRO A 436 15.85 0.81 -18.36
C PRO A 436 16.58 0.10 -17.20
N GLY A 437 15.85 -0.13 -16.11
CA GLY A 437 16.18 -1.11 -15.10
C GLY A 437 16.41 -0.55 -13.69
N ARG A 438 15.33 -0.46 -12.89
CA ARG A 438 15.31 -0.60 -11.41
C ARG A 438 13.87 -0.40 -10.89
N ASN A 439 13.32 -1.40 -10.20
CA ASN A 439 12.04 -1.31 -9.45
C ASN A 439 12.32 -0.66 -8.08
N SER A 440 11.79 0.51 -7.73
CA SER A 440 10.40 0.92 -7.37
C SER A 440 10.17 1.00 -5.85
N ALA A 441 9.90 2.22 -5.39
CA ALA A 441 9.41 2.71 -4.10
C ALA A 441 10.37 2.89 -2.91
N ALA A 442 11.20 1.91 -2.54
CA ALA A 442 12.11 2.08 -1.37
C ALA A 442 13.50 2.61 -1.77
N THR A 443 13.94 2.31 -3.00
CA THR A 443 15.28 2.66 -3.49
C THR A 443 15.35 4.07 -4.07
N THR A 444 14.22 4.63 -4.52
CA THR A 444 14.15 5.97 -5.10
C THR A 444 14.59 7.04 -4.09
N ASN A 445 14.28 6.86 -2.80
CA ASN A 445 14.71 7.79 -1.74
C ASN A 445 16.17 7.62 -1.30
N ARG A 446 16.79 6.44 -1.51
CA ARG A 446 18.18 6.19 -1.11
C ARG A 446 19.16 6.61 -2.20
N SER A 447 18.89 6.27 -3.47
CA SER A 447 19.78 6.62 -4.58
C SER A 447 19.70 8.09 -5.01
N MET A 448 18.61 8.81 -4.68
CA MET A 448 18.55 10.27 -4.85
C MET A 448 19.40 11.00 -3.80
N ALA A 449 19.49 10.49 -2.57
CA ALA A 449 20.32 11.10 -1.53
C ALA A 449 21.83 10.99 -1.85
N ASP A 450 22.25 9.84 -2.40
CA ASP A 450 23.67 9.62 -2.77
C ASP A 450 24.10 10.41 -4.01
N ARG A 451 23.21 10.60 -5.01
CA ARG A 451 23.51 11.43 -6.20
C ARG A 451 23.47 12.94 -5.92
N VAL A 452 22.78 13.37 -4.86
CA VAL A 452 22.73 14.77 -4.42
C VAL A 452 24.04 15.18 -3.70
N TRP A 453 24.79 14.23 -3.13
CA TRP A 453 26.01 14.50 -2.37
C TRP A 453 27.24 14.82 -3.26
N ALA A 454 27.30 14.31 -4.49
CA ALA A 454 28.45 14.55 -5.38
C ALA A 454 28.43 15.93 -6.07
N GLY A 455 27.27 16.57 -6.17
CA GLY A 455 27.11 17.86 -6.86
C GLY A 455 27.24 19.11 -5.98
N SER A 456 27.37 18.97 -4.65
CA SER A 456 27.36 20.09 -3.71
C SER A 456 28.73 20.46 -3.11
N GLN A 457 29.84 19.98 -3.68
CA GLN A 457 31.20 20.38 -3.26
C GLN A 457 31.75 21.64 -3.95
N GLY A 458 31.02 22.26 -4.88
CA GLY A 458 31.40 23.55 -5.49
C GLY A 458 30.51 24.68 -4.97
N GLY A 459 30.87 25.31 -3.86
CA GLY A 459 30.08 26.41 -3.29
C GLY A 459 30.58 26.84 -1.92
N MET A 460 31.56 27.74 -1.94
CA MET A 460 32.33 28.29 -0.84
C MET A 460 31.51 29.05 0.21
N ALA A 461 32.10 29.08 1.42
CA ALA A 461 32.24 30.24 2.33
C ALA A 461 30.99 31.01 2.77
N THR A 462 30.64 30.87 4.06
CA THR A 462 30.46 31.93 5.07
C THR A 462 29.41 31.52 6.12
N ALA A 463 29.87 31.25 7.34
CA ALA A 463 29.15 31.48 8.61
C ALA A 463 29.89 30.76 9.76
N THR A 464 31.12 31.19 10.05
CA THR A 464 31.89 30.74 11.22
C THR A 464 31.89 31.85 12.27
N VAL A 465 30.77 32.02 12.97
CA VAL A 465 30.73 32.73 14.26
C VAL A 465 29.72 32.02 15.15
N ALA A 466 30.13 30.90 15.77
CA ALA A 466 29.56 30.35 17.00
C ALA A 466 30.36 29.10 17.44
N THR A 467 31.69 29.23 17.55
CA THR A 467 32.57 28.15 18.04
C THR A 467 33.59 28.69 19.02
N GLN A 468 33.13 29.33 20.10
CA GLN A 468 33.97 29.63 21.27
C GLN A 468 33.08 29.54 22.50
N CYS A 469 33.10 28.38 23.15
CA CYS A 469 32.80 28.12 24.57
C CYS A 469 32.36 26.66 24.76
N TRP A 470 33.24 25.69 24.44
CA TRP A 470 33.23 24.38 25.12
C TRP A 470 34.58 23.67 24.94
N ALA A 471 35.63 24.35 25.36
CA ALA A 471 36.92 23.75 25.68
C ALA A 471 37.33 24.32 27.03
N ARG A 472 36.93 23.67 28.12
CA ARG A 472 37.53 23.75 29.45
C ARG A 472 36.82 22.77 30.41
N ARG A 473 37.64 21.88 30.97
CA ARG A 473 37.47 21.06 32.18
C ARG A 473 36.87 19.65 32.00
N HIS A 474 37.83 18.71 32.05
CA HIS A 474 37.81 17.29 32.41
C HIS A 474 36.99 16.31 31.56
#